data_AF-A0A914S5Q0-F1
#
_entry.id   AF-A0A914S5Q0-F1
#
_cell.length_a   1.000
_cell.length_b   1.000
_cell.length_c   1.000
_cell.angle_alpha   90.00
_cell.angle_beta   90.00
_cell.angle_gamma   90.00
#
_symmetry.space_group_name_H-M   'P 1'
#
loop_
_entity.id
_entity.type
_entity.pdbx_description
1 polymer ?
#
loop_
_entity_poly.entity_id
_entity_poly.type
_entity_poly.pdbx_seq_one_letter_code
_entity_poly.pdbx_strand_id
1 'polypeptide(L)'
;MMRTAIIASLCIAYSLAFVLPASMSGIPEEYKEFVPEVVQNFYKDLTPEDKQILRSIGENHAQYPNIDAALNALKEKSEKLHAKAVEVRNYVKSKIDSLGPDAKAFVEEVC
;
A
#
# COMPACT_ATOMS: atom_id res chain seq x y z
N MET A 1 -7.92 -6.13 -25.54
CA MET A 1 -8.00 -7.40 -24.78
C MET A 1 -6.61 -7.91 -24.40
N MET A 2 -5.74 -8.29 -25.35
CA MET A 2 -4.39 -8.80 -25.01
C MET A 2 -3.48 -7.76 -24.33
N ARG A 3 -3.49 -6.50 -24.76
CA ARG A 3 -2.71 -5.41 -24.12
C ARG A 3 -3.16 -5.11 -22.69
N THR A 4 -4.48 -5.09 -22.46
CA THR A 4 -5.06 -4.84 -21.13
C THR A 4 -4.77 -5.98 -20.16
N ALA A 5 -4.81 -7.23 -20.64
CA ALA A 5 -4.42 -8.40 -19.85
C ALA A 5 -2.93 -8.39 -19.49
N ILE A 6 -2.04 -7.98 -20.41
CA ILE A 6 -0.60 -7.87 -20.14
C ILE A 6 -0.31 -6.80 -19.08
N ILE A 7 -0.98 -5.65 -19.13
CA ILE A 7 -0.83 -4.58 -18.13
C ILE A 7 -1.32 -5.06 -16.76
N ALA A 8 -2.48 -5.72 -16.69
CA ALA A 8 -3.00 -6.27 -15.44
C ALA A 8 -2.07 -7.35 -14.86
N SER A 9 -1.57 -8.27 -15.68
CA SER A 9 -0.60 -9.30 -15.25
C SER A 9 0.74 -8.72 -14.82
N LEU A 10 1.20 -7.63 -15.42
CA LEU A 10 2.40 -6.90 -14.97
C LEU A 10 2.19 -6.23 -13.62
N CYS A 11 1.03 -5.61 -13.37
CA CYS A 11 0.68 -5.05 -12.06
C CYS A 11 0.60 -6.14 -10.97
N ILE A 12 0.05 -7.31 -11.30
CA ILE A 12 -0.05 -8.47 -10.38
C ILE A 12 1.32 -9.10 -10.10
N ALA A 13 2.15 -9.27 -11.12
CA ALA A 13 3.51 -9.81 -10.94
C ALA A 13 4.40 -8.85 -10.12
N TYR A 14 4.17 -7.54 -10.24
CA TYR A 14 4.91 -6.53 -9.48
C TYR A 14 4.45 -6.44 -8.02
N SER A 15 3.14 -6.56 -7.76
CA SER A 15 2.61 -6.57 -6.38
C SER A 15 3.06 -7.79 -5.58
N LEU A 16 3.28 -8.93 -6.24
CA LEU A 16 3.79 -10.16 -5.60
C LEU A 16 5.31 -10.17 -5.38
N ALA A 17 6.08 -9.39 -6.16
CA ALA A 17 7.55 -9.42 -6.11
C ALA A 17 8.17 -8.27 -5.30
N PHE A 18 7.45 -7.17 -5.09
CA PHE A 18 7.96 -6.03 -4.34
C PHE A 18 7.22 -5.86 -3.01
N VAL A 19 7.96 -6.16 -1.94
CA VAL A 19 7.78 -5.45 -0.67
C VAL A 19 7.70 -3.96 -1.01
N LEU A 20 6.63 -3.29 -0.58
CA LEU A 20 6.42 -1.86 -0.78
C LEU A 20 7.75 -1.11 -0.72
N PRO A 21 8.12 -0.32 -1.75
CA PRO A 21 9.43 0.31 -1.79
C PRO A 21 9.64 1.11 -0.49
N ALA A 22 10.79 0.91 0.15
CA ALA A 22 11.09 1.52 1.45
C ALA A 22 11.16 3.07 1.39
N SER A 23 11.11 3.64 0.19
CA SER A 23 11.06 5.08 -0.10
C SER A 23 10.55 5.35 -1.52
N MET A 24 10.07 6.58 -1.76
CA MET A 24 9.69 7.08 -3.08
C MET A 24 10.80 6.99 -4.14
N SER A 25 12.07 7.01 -3.73
CA SER A 25 13.21 6.87 -4.65
C SER A 25 13.35 5.46 -5.24
N GLY A 26 12.73 4.45 -4.63
CA GLY A 26 12.71 3.08 -5.14
C GLY A 26 11.65 2.83 -6.20
N ILE A 27 10.80 3.81 -6.50
CA ILE A 27 9.77 3.73 -7.53
C ILE A 27 10.36 4.25 -8.85
N PRO A 28 10.33 3.49 -9.96
CA PRO A 28 10.76 3.97 -11.26
C PRO A 28 10.01 5.25 -11.67
N GLU A 29 10.67 6.15 -12.39
CA GLU A 29 10.18 7.50 -12.68
C GLU A 29 8.83 7.47 -13.41
N GLU A 30 8.69 6.54 -14.35
CA GLU A 30 7.47 6.30 -15.13
C GLU A 30 6.26 5.90 -14.27
N TYR A 31 6.47 5.45 -13.02
CA TYR A 31 5.38 5.05 -12.12
C TYR A 31 5.09 6.09 -11.04
N LYS A 32 5.95 7.09 -10.86
CA LYS A 32 5.75 8.11 -9.81
C LYS A 32 4.50 8.94 -10.05
N GLU A 33 4.11 9.17 -11.31
CA GLU A 33 2.89 9.91 -11.64
C GLU A 33 1.61 9.21 -11.14
N PHE A 34 1.64 7.88 -10.95
CA PHE A 34 0.50 7.12 -10.45
C PHE A 34 0.43 7.06 -8.92
N VAL A 35 1.45 7.56 -8.21
CA VAL A 35 1.48 7.56 -6.75
C VAL A 35 0.66 8.74 -6.23
N PRO A 36 -0.44 8.52 -5.51
CA PRO A 36 -1.27 9.61 -4.99
C PRO A 36 -0.50 10.50 -4.01
N GLU A 37 -0.80 11.80 -3.98
CA GLU A 37 -0.12 12.77 -3.12
C GLU A 37 -0.12 12.36 -1.64
N VAL A 38 -1.22 11.78 -1.12
CA VAL A 38 -1.31 11.27 0.25
C VAL A 38 -0.25 10.20 0.55
N VAL A 39 0.06 9.35 -0.43
CA VAL A 39 1.10 8.30 -0.31
C VAL A 39 2.49 8.93 -0.39
N GLN A 40 2.68 9.91 -1.28
CA GLN A 40 3.95 10.65 -1.37
C GLN A 40 4.27 11.35 -0.05
N ASN A 41 3.28 12.04 0.53
CA ASN A 41 3.40 12.73 1.81
C ASN A 41 3.66 11.76 2.97
N PHE A 42 2.99 10.60 2.97
CA PHE A 42 3.28 9.53 3.94
C PHE A 42 4.77 9.18 3.95
N TYR A 43 5.36 8.85 2.79
CA TYR A 43 6.78 8.48 2.68
C TYR A 43 7.75 9.63 2.98
N LYS A 44 7.40 10.86 2.58
CA LYS A 44 8.22 12.05 2.81
C LYS A 44 8.44 12.30 4.30
N ASP A 45 7.43 12.02 5.11
CA ASP A 45 7.44 12.30 6.54
C ASP A 45 8.03 11.18 7.40
N LEU A 46 8.41 10.03 6.82
CA LEU A 46 8.94 8.90 7.56
C LEU A 46 10.37 9.17 8.04
N THR A 47 10.55 9.11 9.36
CA THR A 47 11.88 9.07 9.98
C THR A 47 12.53 7.69 9.77
N PRO A 48 13.85 7.56 10.01
CA PRO A 48 14.51 6.25 9.99
C PRO A 48 13.87 5.23 10.95
N GLU A 49 13.39 5.68 12.11
CA GLU A 49 12.71 4.83 13.09
C GLU A 49 11.33 4.40 12.61
N ASP A 50 10.55 5.31 12.01
CA ASP A 50 9.26 4.94 11.39
C ASP A 50 9.45 3.84 10.34
N LYS A 51 10.51 3.93 9.52
CA LYS A 51 10.83 2.92 8.51
C LYS A 51 11.20 1.57 9.14
N GLN A 52 11.90 1.56 10.27
CA GLN A 52 12.20 0.31 10.98
C GLN A 52 10.94 -0.33 11.56
N ILE A 53 10.03 0.47 12.12
CA ILE A 53 8.73 -0.02 12.62
C ILE A 53 7.93 -0.62 11.46
N LEU A 54 7.79 0.09 10.33
CA LEU A 54 7.06 -0.42 9.16
C LEU A 54 7.71 -1.70 8.59
N ARG A 55 9.05 -1.77 8.54
CA ARG A 55 9.76 -2.98 8.12
C ARG A 55 9.45 -4.14 9.06
N SER A 56 9.49 -3.93 10.37
CA SER A 56 9.18 -4.96 11.36
C SER A 56 7.74 -5.48 11.22
N ILE A 57 6.76 -4.59 10.98
CA ILE A 57 5.38 -5.00 10.69
C ILE A 57 5.32 -5.80 9.37
N GLY A 58 5.99 -5.34 8.31
CA GLY A 58 6.03 -6.04 7.01
C GLY A 58 6.70 -7.42 7.06
N GLU A 59 7.78 -7.58 7.83
CA GLU A 59 8.45 -8.87 8.04
C GLU A 59 7.54 -9.87 8.78
N ASN A 60 6.62 -9.39 9.60
CA ASN A 60 5.66 -10.21 10.34
C ASN A 60 4.26 -10.24 9.68
N HIS A 61 4.15 -9.86 8.39
CA HIS A 61 2.86 -9.77 7.69
C HIS A 61 2.00 -11.03 7.80
N ALA A 62 2.62 -12.22 7.82
CA ALA A 62 1.92 -13.51 7.95
C ALA A 62 1.14 -13.66 9.28
N GLN A 63 1.45 -12.86 10.30
CA GLN A 63 0.75 -12.86 11.59
C GLN A 63 -0.51 -11.98 11.57
N TYR A 64 -0.67 -11.14 10.55
CA TYR A 64 -1.77 -10.20 10.43
C TYR A 64 -2.77 -10.69 9.39
N PRO A 65 -3.94 -11.22 9.79
CA PRO A 65 -4.91 -11.80 8.86
C PRO A 65 -5.56 -10.76 7.93
N ASN A 66 -5.42 -9.47 8.23
CA ASN A 66 -5.92 -8.36 7.43
C ASN A 66 -5.19 -7.06 7.80
N ILE A 67 -5.43 -6.01 7.01
CA ILE A 67 -4.79 -4.71 7.21
C ILE A 67 -5.16 -4.06 8.55
N ASP A 68 -6.37 -4.28 9.07
CA ASP A 68 -6.78 -3.67 10.34
C ASP A 68 -6.00 -4.30 11.51
N ALA A 69 -5.69 -5.60 11.47
CA ALA A 69 -4.80 -6.25 12.42
C ALA A 69 -3.36 -5.69 12.36
N ALA A 70 -2.83 -5.47 11.16
CA ALA A 70 -1.52 -4.86 10.97
C ALA A 70 -1.47 -3.40 11.48
N LEU A 71 -2.54 -2.63 11.25
CA LEU A 71 -2.67 -1.26 11.76
C LEU A 71 -2.76 -1.22 13.29
N ASN A 72 -3.46 -2.17 13.93
CA ASN A 72 -3.47 -2.27 15.38
C ASN A 72 -2.07 -2.56 15.95
N ALA A 73 -1.32 -3.49 15.35
CA ALA A 73 0.07 -3.75 15.75
C ALA A 73 0.98 -2.53 15.51
N LEU A 74 0.74 -1.76 14.45
CA LEU A 74 1.43 -0.50 14.19
C LEU A 74 1.12 0.55 15.28
N LYS A 75 -0.14 0.63 15.72
CA LYS A 75 -0.58 1.55 16.78
C LYS A 75 0.13 1.30 18.11
N GLU A 76 0.32 0.03 18.47
CA GLU A 76 1.05 -0.36 19.68
C GLU A 76 2.52 0.08 19.66
N LYS A 77 3.13 0.17 18.47
CA LYS A 77 4.52 0.63 18.29
C LYS A 77 4.64 2.15 18.15
N SER A 78 3.68 2.78 17.47
CA SER A 78 3.66 4.23 17.25
C SER A 78 2.28 4.73 16.85
N GLU A 79 1.62 5.44 17.77
CA GLU A 79 0.31 6.03 17.52
C GLU A 79 0.34 7.10 16.42
N LYS A 80 1.42 7.89 16.35
CA LYS A 80 1.64 8.89 15.30
C LYS A 80 1.71 8.25 13.92
N LEU A 81 2.47 7.16 13.80
CA LEU A 81 2.65 6.46 12.52
C LEU A 81 1.38 5.72 12.10
N HIS A 82 0.67 5.14 13.06
CA HIS A 82 -0.66 4.57 12.83
C HIS A 82 -1.64 5.61 12.27
N ALA A 83 -1.71 6.82 12.84
CA ALA A 83 -2.61 7.86 12.33
C ALA A 83 -2.34 8.18 10.84
N LYS A 84 -1.07 8.28 10.46
CA LYS A 84 -0.66 8.50 9.06
C LYS A 84 -0.99 7.31 8.15
N ALA A 85 -0.78 6.09 8.63
CA ALA A 85 -1.10 4.88 7.86
C ALA A 85 -2.62 4.73 7.65
N VAL A 86 -3.42 5.09 8.66
CA VAL A 86 -4.89 5.11 8.56
C VAL A 86 -5.37 6.12 7.51
N GLU A 87 -4.72 7.29 7.39
CA GLU A 87 -5.05 8.27 6.35
C GLU A 87 -4.89 7.68 4.94
N VAL A 88 -3.76 7.02 4.68
CA VAL A 88 -3.51 6.31 3.41
C VAL A 88 -4.54 5.21 3.18
N ARG A 89 -4.81 4.37 4.20
CA ARG A 89 -5.79 3.28 4.12
C ARG A 89 -7.19 3.80 3.82
N ASN A 90 -7.59 4.91 4.43
CA ASN A 90 -8.90 5.53 4.20
C ASN A 90 -9.01 6.13 2.79
N TYR A 91 -7.94 6.74 2.30
CA TYR A 91 -7.88 7.20 0.92
C TYR A 91 -8.09 6.04 -0.06
N VAL A 92 -7.33 4.94 0.07
CA VAL A 92 -7.48 3.76 -0.79
C VAL A 92 -8.89 3.18 -0.69
N LYS A 93 -9.42 3.02 0.53
CA LYS A 93 -10.79 2.55 0.73
C LYS A 93 -11.81 3.43 0.00
N SER A 94 -11.70 4.74 0.10
CA SER A 94 -12.62 5.66 -0.59
C SER A 94 -12.61 5.48 -2.11
N LYS A 95 -11.43 5.18 -2.68
CA LYS A 95 -11.31 4.91 -4.12
C LYS A 95 -11.96 3.60 -4.49
N ILE A 96 -11.73 2.53 -3.71
CA ILE A 96 -12.39 1.23 -3.89
C ILE A 96 -13.91 1.36 -3.76
N ASP A 97 -14.40 2.07 -2.74
CA ASP A 97 -15.82 2.26 -2.50
C ASP A 97 -16.51 3.01 -3.66
N SER A 98 -15.77 3.89 -4.36
CA SER A 98 -16.25 4.63 -5.54
C SER A 98 -16.25 3.84 -6.84
N LEU A 99 -15.68 2.64 -6.88
CA LEU A 99 -15.63 1.80 -8.07
C LEU A 99 -16.99 1.21 -8.43
N GLY A 100 -17.19 0.98 -9.73
CA GLY A 100 -18.30 0.16 -10.24
C GLY A 100 -18.11 -1.33 -9.93
N PRO A 101 -19.16 -2.17 -10.11
CA PRO A 101 -19.14 -3.58 -9.70
C PRO A 101 -17.98 -4.40 -10.25
N ASP A 102 -17.71 -4.33 -11.56
CA ASP A 102 -16.66 -5.12 -12.21
C ASP A 102 -15.25 -4.73 -11.68
N ALA A 103 -15.03 -3.44 -11.44
CA ALA A 103 -13.77 -2.97 -10.89
C ALA A 103 -13.59 -3.32 -9.41
N LYS A 104 -14.68 -3.38 -8.63
CA LYS A 104 -14.64 -3.89 -7.25
C LYS A 104 -14.33 -5.39 -7.21
N ALA A 105 -14.97 -6.18 -8.06
CA ALA A 105 -14.70 -7.61 -8.16
C ALA A 105 -13.23 -7.88 -8.51
N PHE A 106 -12.65 -7.10 -9.42
CA PHE A 106 -11.22 -7.18 -9.72
C PHE A 106 -10.33 -6.88 -8.49
N VAL A 107 -10.66 -5.86 -7.70
CA VAL A 107 -9.90 -5.54 -6.48
C VAL A 107 -9.98 -6.68 -5.47
N GLU A 108 -11.16 -7.28 -5.28
CA GLU A 108 -11.37 -8.41 -4.36
C GLU A 108 -10.65 -9.69 -4.80
N GLU A 109 -10.41 -9.88 -6.11
CA GLU A 109 -9.65 -11.02 -6.63
C GLU A 109 -8.14 -10.84 -6.43
N VAL A 110 -7.64 -9.61 -6.51
CA VAL A 110 -6.20 -9.31 -6.51
C VAL A 110 -5.64 -8.96 -5.12
N CYS A 111 -6.47 -8.48 -4.19
CA CYS A 111 -6.09 -8.02 -2.86
C CYS A 111 -6.67 -8.92 -1.76
#